data_AF-A0A7K8VMP5-F1
#
_entry.id   AF-A0A7K8VMP5-F1
#
_cell.length_a   1.000
_cell.length_b   1.000
_cell.length_c   1.000
_cell.angle_alpha   90.00
_cell.angle_beta   90.00
_cell.angle_gamma   90.00
#
_symmetry.space_group_name_H-M   'P 1'
#
loop_
_entity.id
_entity.type
_entity.pdbx_description
1 polymer ?
#
loop_
_entity_poly.entity_id
_entity_poly.type
_entity_poly.pdbx_seq_one_letter_code
_entity_poly.pdbx_strand_id
1 'polypeptide(L)'
;LGEGLGAKETPQQRYQRLQHEVQELVREVEQIQSTVKESAAAEELTPMALARQVEGLKQQLVSSHLEKLLGPAAAMDFADPEGA
;
A
#
# COMPACT_ATOMS: atom_id res chain seq x y z
N LEU A 1 -42.88 -25.30 -8.62
CA LEU A 1 -42.94 -23.84 -8.38
C LEU A 1 -43.50 -23.65 -6.98
N GLY A 2 -42.68 -23.19 -6.04
CA GLY A 2 -43.02 -23.12 -4.62
C GLY A 2 -42.44 -21.88 -3.97
N GLU A 3 -42.64 -20.72 -4.60
CA GLU A 3 -42.51 -19.43 -3.93
C GLU A 3 -43.85 -19.13 -3.27
N GLY A 4 -43.87 -19.21 -1.94
CA GLY A 4 -45.03 -18.88 -1.12
C GLY A 4 -44.65 -17.83 -0.09
N LEU A 5 -44.82 -16.55 -0.45
CA LEU A 5 -44.95 -15.43 0.46
C LEU A 5 -46.07 -15.73 1.47
N GLY A 6 -45.75 -16.39 2.58
CA GLY A 6 -46.72 -16.71 3.65
C GLY A 6 -46.55 -18.04 4.39
N ALA A 7 -45.74 -18.98 3.91
CA ALA A 7 -45.45 -20.21 4.64
C ALA A 7 -44.16 -20.05 5.47
N LYS A 8 -44.22 -20.32 6.79
CA LYS A 8 -43.00 -20.39 7.62
C LYS A 8 -42.06 -21.41 6.99
N GLU A 9 -40.81 -21.01 6.75
CA GLU A 9 -39.78 -21.89 6.22
C GLU A 9 -39.70 -23.19 7.05
N THR A 10 -39.61 -24.32 6.35
CA THR A 10 -39.24 -25.58 7.00
C THR A 10 -37.83 -25.46 7.59
N PRO A 11 -37.48 -26.24 8.63
CA PRO A 11 -36.12 -26.24 9.18
C PRO A 11 -35.03 -26.48 8.12
N GLN A 12 -35.30 -27.36 7.15
CA GLN A 12 -34.38 -27.67 6.06
C GLN A 12 -34.14 -26.48 5.11
N GLN A 13 -35.21 -25.79 4.72
CA GLN A 13 -35.11 -24.59 3.88
C GLN A 13 -34.37 -23.47 4.60
N ARG A 14 -34.66 -23.26 5.90
CA ARG A 14 -33.95 -22.28 6.71
C ARG A 14 -32.46 -22.60 6.81
N TYR A 15 -32.11 -23.87 6.98
CA TYR A 15 -30.71 -24.30 7.03
C TYR A 15 -29.99 -24.00 5.71
N GLN A 16 -30.59 -24.33 4.57
CA GLN A 16 -30.02 -24.06 3.24
C GLN A 16 -29.83 -22.56 3.01
N ARG A 17 -30.83 -21.74 3.34
CA ARG A 17 -30.72 -20.28 3.24
C ARG A 17 -29.60 -19.75 4.13
N LEU A 18 -29.57 -20.15 5.40
CA LEU A 18 -28.54 -19.69 6.33
C LEU A 18 -27.13 -20.12 5.89
N GLN A 19 -26.98 -21.34 5.36
CA GLN A 19 -25.71 -21.80 4.82
C GLN A 19 -25.23 -20.91 3.66
N HIS A 20 -26.15 -20.51 2.78
CA HIS A 20 -25.84 -19.60 1.68
C HIS A 20 -25.45 -18.20 2.20
N GLU A 21 -26.27 -17.63 3.09
CA GLU A 21 -26.02 -16.31 3.70
C GLU A 21 -24.67 -16.27 4.42
N VAL A 22 -24.30 -17.33 5.14
CA VAL A 22 -22.99 -17.45 5.79
C VAL A 22 -21.86 -17.48 4.77
N GLN A 23 -22.01 -18.21 3.66
CA GLN A 23 -21.00 -18.23 2.60
C GLN A 23 -20.85 -16.88 1.89
N GLU A 24 -21.96 -16.16 1.68
CA GLU A 24 -21.91 -14.80 1.14
C GLU A 24 -21.21 -13.85 2.10
N LEU A 25 -21.55 -13.88 3.38
CA LEU A 25 -20.92 -13.05 4.39
C LEU A 25 -19.41 -13.31 4.49
N VAL A 26 -18.97 -14.58 4.41
CA VAL A 26 -17.54 -14.92 4.38
C VAL A 26 -16.84 -14.26 3.19
N ARG A 27 -17.43 -14.35 1.99
CA ARG A 27 -16.87 -13.71 0.79
C ARG A 27 -16.83 -12.19 0.89
N GLU A 28 -17.87 -11.57 1.43
CA GLU A 28 -17.91 -10.12 1.64
C GLU A 28 -16.81 -9.66 2.61
N VAL A 29 -16.60 -10.40 3.70
CA VAL A 29 -15.52 -10.10 4.66
C VAL A 29 -14.14 -10.25 4.02
N GLU A 30 -13.91 -11.31 3.23
CA GLU A 30 -12.65 -11.48 2.50
C GLU A 30 -12.41 -10.33 1.51
N GLN A 31 -13.45 -9.90 0.80
CA GLN A 31 -13.38 -8.78 -0.14
C GLN A 31 -13.06 -7.46 0.59
N ILE A 32 -13.74 -7.18 1.70
CA ILE A 32 -13.48 -6.00 2.53
C ILE A 32 -12.03 -6.03 3.04
N GLN A 33 -11.54 -7.18 3.50
CA GLN A 33 -10.16 -7.31 3.95
C GLN A 33 -9.14 -7.04 2.82
N SER A 34 -9.40 -7.50 1.60
CA SER A 34 -8.54 -7.21 0.43
C SER A 34 -8.54 -5.71 0.13
N THR A 35 -9.72 -5.10 0.04
CA THR A 35 -9.86 -3.67 -0.25
C THR A 35 -9.20 -2.79 0.82
N VAL A 36 -9.31 -3.15 2.10
CA VAL A 36 -8.62 -2.43 3.18
C VAL A 36 -7.11 -2.55 3.08
N LYS A 37 -6.57 -3.74 2.76
CA LYS A 37 -5.12 -3.94 2.55
C LYS A 37 -4.60 -3.12 1.37
N GLU A 38 -5.32 -3.12 0.25
CA GLU A 38 -4.99 -2.31 -0.93
C GLU A 38 -5.06 -0.80 -0.62
N SER A 39 -6.08 -0.37 0.11
CA SER A 39 -6.24 1.02 0.54
C SER A 39 -5.14 1.46 1.51
N ALA A 40 -4.73 0.60 2.44
CA ALA A 40 -3.63 0.89 3.36
C ALA A 40 -2.28 1.00 2.63
N ALA A 41 -2.04 0.14 1.63
CA ALA A 41 -0.85 0.24 0.78
C ALA A 41 -0.86 1.52 -0.08
N ALA A 42 -2.03 1.96 -0.54
CA ALA A 42 -2.18 3.24 -1.22
C ALA A 42 -2.00 4.44 -0.27
N GLU A 43 -2.38 4.31 1.01
CA GLU A 43 -2.18 5.32 2.04
C GLU A 43 -0.69 5.50 2.39
N GLU A 44 0.14 4.46 2.33
CA GLU A 44 1.60 4.60 2.50
C GLU A 44 2.25 5.41 1.37
N LEU A 45 1.64 5.45 0.18
CA LEU A 45 2.07 6.28 -0.96
C LEU A 45 1.56 7.73 -0.86
N THR A 46 1.75 8.35 0.30
CA THR A 46 1.38 9.78 0.47
C THR A 46 2.21 10.69 -0.45
N PRO A 47 1.64 11.80 -0.96
CA PRO A 47 2.39 12.79 -1.73
C PRO A 47 3.65 13.32 -1.01
N MET A 48 3.59 13.42 0.33
CA MET A 48 4.73 13.82 1.16
C MET A 48 5.84 12.77 1.18
N ALA A 49 5.51 11.48 1.23
CA ALA A 49 6.48 10.40 1.16
C ALA A 49 7.18 10.36 -0.20
N LEU A 50 6.43 10.56 -1.30
CA LEU A 50 7.00 10.68 -2.65
C LEU A 50 7.90 11.92 -2.77
N ALA A 51 7.48 13.07 -2.24
CA ALA A 51 8.29 14.30 -2.26
C ALA A 51 9.65 14.09 -1.55
N ARG A 52 9.66 13.41 -0.40
CA ARG A 52 10.91 13.06 0.32
C ARG A 52 11.81 12.12 -0.49
N GLN A 53 11.24 11.13 -1.17
CA GLN A 53 12.01 10.24 -2.05
C GLN A 53 12.64 11.00 -3.22
N VAL A 54 11.88 11.90 -3.85
CA VAL A 54 12.36 12.75 -4.95
C VAL A 54 13.48 13.68 -4.48
N GLU A 55 13.35 14.28 -3.30
CA GLU A 55 14.41 15.11 -2.70
C GLU A 55 15.70 14.30 -2.45
N GLY A 56 15.58 13.08 -1.92
CA GLY A 56 16.72 12.17 -1.74
C GLY A 56 17.42 11.82 -3.06
N LEU A 57 16.64 11.50 -4.10
CA LEU A 57 17.17 11.23 -5.44
C LEU A 57 17.87 12.45 -6.05
N LYS A 58 17.29 13.65 -5.88
CA LYS A 58 17.93 14.91 -6.30
C LYS A 58 19.29 15.07 -5.62
N GLN A 59 19.36 14.84 -4.31
CA GLN A 59 20.61 14.96 -3.57
C GLN A 59 21.67 13.98 -4.06
N GLN A 60 21.28 12.71 -4.29
CA GLN A 60 22.19 11.70 -4.85
C GLN A 60 22.70 12.10 -6.25
N LEU A 61 21.83 12.63 -7.10
CA LEU A 61 22.19 13.07 -8.44
C LEU A 61 23.18 14.24 -8.38
N VAL A 62 22.92 15.25 -7.54
CA VAL A 62 23.80 16.40 -7.35
C VAL A 62 25.16 15.95 -6.83
N SER A 63 25.20 15.08 -5.81
CA SER A 63 26.44 14.54 -5.27
C SER A 63 27.25 13.78 -6.34
N SER A 64 26.62 12.87 -7.08
CA SER A 64 27.27 12.15 -8.19
C SER A 64 27.75 13.10 -9.29
N HIS A 65 27.01 14.16 -9.60
CA HIS A 65 27.45 15.15 -10.58
C HIS A 65 28.66 15.95 -10.08
N LEU A 66 28.63 16.34 -8.80
CA LEU A 66 29.72 17.07 -8.15
C LEU A 66 31.00 16.24 -8.06
N GLU A 67 30.90 14.94 -7.73
CA GLU A 67 32.03 14.00 -7.78
C GLU A 67 32.64 13.91 -9.19
N LYS A 68 31.82 13.90 -10.24
CA LYS A 68 32.31 13.88 -11.63
C LYS A 68 33.03 15.18 -12.02
N LEU A 69 32.53 16.32 -11.55
CA LEU A 69 33.11 17.64 -11.86
C LEU A 69 34.42 17.88 -11.11
N LEU A 70 34.47 17.53 -9.83
CA LEU A 70 35.62 17.79 -8.99
C LEU A 70 36.67 16.64 -9.05
N GLY A 71 36.27 15.48 -9.57
CA GLY A 71 37.10 14.28 -9.63
C GLY A 71 37.30 13.63 -8.26
N PRO A 72 37.84 12.40 -8.22
CA PRO A 72 38.01 11.63 -6.98
C PRO A 72 38.91 12.31 -5.94
N ALA A 73 39.82 13.19 -6.38
CA ALA A 73 40.79 13.87 -5.54
C ALA A 73 40.16 14.99 -4.66
N ALA A 74 39.03 15.57 -5.07
CA ALA A 74 38.40 16.67 -4.33
C ALA A 74 37.51 16.19 -3.16
N ALA A 75 37.14 14.91 -3.13
CA ALA A 75 36.38 14.33 -2.01
C ALA A 75 37.18 14.29 -0.69
N MET A 76 38.51 14.45 -0.76
CA MET A 76 39.41 14.37 0.39
C MET A 76 39.61 15.72 1.11
N ASP A 77 39.23 16.84 0.50
CA ASP A 77 39.62 18.18 0.94
C ASP A 77 38.51 18.98 1.65
N PHE A 78 37.29 18.42 1.74
CA PHE A 78 36.17 19.07 2.45
C PHE A 78 36.20 18.88 3.98
N ALA A 79 37.17 18.12 4.51
CA ALA A 79 37.31 17.86 5.94
C ALA A 79 38.22 18.86 6.68
N ASP A 80 38.99 19.69 5.95
CA ASP A 80 39.90 20.65 6.57
C ASP A 80 39.93 22.00 5.82
N PRO A 81 39.15 23.01 6.25
CA PRO A 81 39.16 24.32 5.60
C PRO A 81 40.46 25.12 5.80
N GLU A 82 41.45 24.66 6.58
CA GLU A 82 42.72 25.37 6.84
C GLU A 82 44.02 24.56 6.55
N GLY A 83 43.95 23.41 5.87
CA GLY A 83 45.06 22.45 5.82
C GLY A 83 45.98 22.44 4.58
N ALA A 84 46.82 23.48 4.40
CA ALA A 84 48.08 23.56 3.60
C ALA A 84 48.06 23.40 2.06
#